data_AF-A0A7C7G857-F1
#
_entry.id   AF-A0A7C7G857-F1
#
_cell.length_a   1.000
_cell.length_b   1.000
_cell.length_c   1.000
_cell.angle_alpha   90.00
_cell.angle_beta   90.00
_cell.angle_gamma   90.00
#
_symmetry.space_group_name_H-M   'P 1'
#
loop_
_entity.id
_entity.type
_entity.pdbx_description
1 polymer ?
#
loop_
_entity_poly.entity_id
_entity_poly.type
_entity_poly.pdbx_seq_one_letter_code
_entity_poly.pdbx_strand_id
1 'polypeptide(L)'
;RKVRVEDGIFLPRYRLPTEAEWEFASLGLIGNTYFERITERRVYPWNGHYVRNDHSKYLGSMMANFKRGRGDNMGVAGRLNDNADITSPVYAYWPNDYGLYNMAGNVCEWVKDVYRPLSAEDNDDFRAFRGNVFKTQVRDEEGAIEEKDSLGRIIWREVADADHKDENLERRNYKIADNISYLDGDKISSLKYQEEELEPDDLKKMMYEITGEQPTTLIDDRARVYKGASWRDRAYWMGPGTRRFLDEEQSTSWLGFRCAMVRVGSPVGF
;
A
#
# COMPACT_ATOMS: atom_id res chain seq x y z
N ARG A 1 -13.73 -33.70 -10.49
CA ARG A 1 -13.78 -32.68 -9.41
C ARG A 1 -13.85 -31.30 -10.05
N LYS A 2 -14.63 -30.35 -9.52
CA LYS A 2 -14.58 -28.95 -9.97
C LYS A 2 -13.18 -28.38 -9.68
N VAL A 3 -12.56 -27.75 -10.67
CA VAL A 3 -11.23 -27.13 -10.52
C VAL A 3 -11.32 -26.03 -9.45
N ARG A 4 -10.41 -26.07 -8.48
CA ARG A 4 -10.29 -25.06 -7.42
C ARG A 4 -9.07 -24.17 -7.71
N VAL A 5 -9.04 -22.95 -7.15
CA VAL A 5 -7.91 -22.02 -7.35
C VAL A 5 -6.60 -22.59 -6.81
N GLU A 6 -6.68 -23.40 -5.75
CA GLU A 6 -5.57 -24.19 -5.19
C GLU A 6 -4.97 -25.23 -6.16
N ASP A 7 -5.67 -25.62 -7.23
CA ASP A 7 -5.15 -26.56 -8.23
C ASP A 7 -4.08 -25.90 -9.13
N GLY A 8 -3.84 -24.58 -8.98
CA GLY A 8 -2.80 -23.84 -9.70
C GLY A 8 -3.12 -23.56 -11.17
N ILE A 9 -4.24 -24.07 -11.68
CA ILE A 9 -4.75 -23.83 -13.04
C ILE A 9 -5.26 -22.39 -13.19
N PHE A 10 -5.85 -21.84 -12.13
CA PHE A 10 -6.30 -20.45 -12.08
C PHE A 10 -5.35 -19.63 -11.22
N LEU A 11 -4.75 -18.59 -11.82
CA LEU A 11 -3.91 -17.65 -11.08
C LEU A 11 -4.79 -16.62 -10.37
N PRO A 12 -4.50 -16.33 -9.09
CA PRO A 12 -5.06 -15.20 -8.37
C PRO A 12 -4.81 -13.88 -9.11
N ARG A 13 -5.71 -12.91 -8.96
CA ARG A 13 -5.58 -11.60 -9.59
C ARG A 13 -4.39 -10.83 -8.99
N TYR A 14 -3.65 -10.14 -9.86
CA TYR A 14 -2.70 -9.13 -9.44
C TYR A 14 -3.43 -7.90 -8.87
N ARG A 15 -2.81 -7.31 -7.85
CA ARG A 15 -3.22 -6.05 -7.23
C ARG A 15 -2.00 -5.31 -6.70
N LEU A 16 -2.19 -4.08 -6.24
CA LEU A 16 -1.18 -3.42 -5.39
C LEU A 16 -1.09 -4.14 -4.04
N PRO A 17 0.12 -4.19 -3.42
CA PRO A 17 0.26 -4.64 -2.04
C PRO A 17 -0.48 -3.71 -1.09
N THR A 18 -0.94 -4.23 0.05
CA THR A 18 -1.31 -3.35 1.16
C THR A 18 -0.05 -2.75 1.80
N GLU A 19 -0.20 -1.67 2.55
CA GLU A 19 0.88 -1.06 3.32
C GLU A 19 1.55 -2.10 4.23
N ALA A 20 0.77 -2.87 4.97
CA ALA A 20 1.27 -3.92 5.86
C ALA A 20 2.02 -5.04 5.09
N GLU A 21 1.50 -5.47 3.93
CA GLU A 21 2.19 -6.46 3.09
C GLU A 21 3.52 -5.92 2.55
N TRP A 22 3.54 -4.66 2.14
CA TRP A 22 4.74 -4.01 1.63
C TRP A 22 5.81 -3.89 2.71
N GLU A 23 5.46 -3.45 3.92
CA GLU A 23 6.40 -3.32 5.04
C GLU A 23 6.96 -4.67 5.48
N PHE A 24 6.09 -5.68 5.61
CA PHE A 24 6.50 -7.04 5.94
C PHE A 24 7.47 -7.59 4.90
N ALA A 25 7.15 -7.41 3.62
CA ALA A 25 7.99 -7.84 2.51
C ALA A 25 9.32 -7.09 2.48
N SER A 26 9.33 -5.79 2.83
CA SER A 26 10.49 -4.92 2.83
C SER A 26 11.49 -5.28 3.93
N LEU A 27 11.01 -5.45 5.17
CA LEU A 27 11.85 -5.84 6.31
C LEU A 27 12.51 -7.21 6.12
N GLY A 28 11.79 -8.17 5.52
CA GLY A 28 12.33 -9.47 5.15
C GLY A 28 12.97 -10.22 6.31
N LEU A 29 12.30 -10.35 7.47
CA LEU A 29 12.93 -10.77 8.72
C LEU A 29 13.30 -12.27 8.84
N ILE A 30 13.15 -13.07 7.78
CA ILE A 30 13.48 -14.51 7.82
C ILE A 30 14.94 -14.75 8.24
N GLY A 31 15.90 -13.95 7.77
CA GLY A 31 17.31 -14.10 8.14
C GLY A 31 17.63 -13.67 9.59
N ASN A 32 16.76 -12.88 10.22
CA ASN A 32 16.92 -12.38 11.59
C ASN A 32 16.03 -13.12 12.62
N THR A 33 15.34 -14.16 12.18
CA THR A 33 14.47 -14.97 13.03
C THR A 33 15.22 -16.20 13.51
N TYR A 34 15.40 -16.33 14.82
CA TYR A 34 16.00 -17.50 15.45
C TYR A 34 15.03 -18.10 16.47
N PHE A 35 14.58 -19.34 16.23
CA PHE A 35 13.51 -19.99 17.01
C PHE A 35 12.28 -19.09 17.20
N GLU A 36 11.75 -18.54 16.09
CA GLU A 36 10.58 -17.64 16.08
C GLU A 36 10.77 -16.30 16.82
N ARG A 37 12.00 -16.01 17.28
CA ARG A 37 12.35 -14.75 17.92
C ARG A 37 13.18 -13.88 17.00
N ILE A 38 12.73 -12.64 16.82
CA ILE A 38 13.52 -11.61 16.14
C ILE A 38 14.63 -11.15 17.09
N THR A 39 15.88 -11.41 16.73
CA THR A 39 17.04 -11.04 17.56
C THR A 39 17.42 -9.58 17.39
N GLU A 40 17.29 -9.04 16.17
CA GLU A 40 17.69 -7.69 15.82
C GLU A 40 16.66 -7.00 14.94
N ARG A 41 16.36 -5.74 15.25
CA ARG A 41 15.47 -4.89 14.45
C ARG A 41 16.24 -4.26 13.30
N ARG A 42 15.62 -4.25 12.12
CA ARG A 42 16.18 -3.61 10.92
C ARG A 42 15.66 -2.19 10.75
N VAL A 43 16.56 -1.28 10.37
CA VAL A 43 16.20 0.09 9.97
C VAL A 43 15.91 0.17 8.47
N TYR A 44 16.63 -0.62 7.68
CA TYR A 44 16.50 -0.73 6.22
C TYR A 44 16.20 -2.18 5.82
N PRO A 45 15.88 -2.49 4.55
CA PRO A 45 15.68 -3.86 4.06
C PRO A 45 16.90 -4.80 4.13
N TRP A 46 17.95 -4.45 4.85
CA TRP A 46 19.19 -5.21 5.04
C TRP A 46 19.67 -5.11 6.50
N ASN A 47 20.68 -5.90 6.84
CA ASN A 47 21.25 -5.92 8.18
C ASN A 47 22.14 -4.70 8.48
N GLY A 48 22.09 -4.24 9.73
CA GLY A 48 22.82 -3.07 10.20
C GLY A 48 22.08 -1.74 9.99
N HIS A 49 22.77 -0.66 10.34
CA HIS A 49 22.21 0.71 10.32
C HIS A 49 22.84 1.61 9.25
N TYR A 50 23.84 1.09 8.54
CA TYR A 50 24.57 1.83 7.52
C TYR A 50 23.95 1.59 6.14
N VAL A 51 23.99 2.62 5.30
CA VAL A 51 23.54 2.58 3.89
C VAL A 51 24.61 2.04 2.94
N ARG A 52 25.76 1.62 3.50
CA ARG A 52 26.91 1.11 2.77
C ARG A 52 27.14 -0.34 3.10
N ASN A 53 27.57 -1.09 2.09
CA ASN A 53 27.92 -2.49 2.21
C ASN A 53 29.21 -2.63 3.04
N ASP A 54 29.19 -3.54 4.00
CA ASP A 54 30.30 -3.88 4.90
C ASP A 54 31.09 -5.12 4.43
N HIS A 55 30.57 -5.85 3.45
CA HIS A 55 31.23 -7.02 2.88
C HIS A 55 32.51 -6.61 2.13
N SER A 56 33.62 -7.30 2.39
CA SER A 56 34.97 -6.97 1.88
C SER A 56 35.01 -6.65 0.38
N LYS A 57 34.35 -7.47 -0.44
CA LYS A 57 34.27 -7.29 -1.90
C LYS A 57 33.57 -6.00 -2.35
N TYR A 58 32.59 -5.53 -1.59
CA TYR A 58 31.72 -4.40 -1.95
C TYR A 58 31.84 -3.23 -0.97
N LEU A 59 32.86 -3.25 -0.11
CA LEU A 59 33.02 -2.35 1.01
C LEU A 59 32.86 -0.89 0.60
N GLY A 60 31.94 -0.19 1.27
CA GLY A 60 31.68 1.22 1.06
C GLY A 60 30.75 1.55 -0.11
N SER A 61 30.35 0.56 -0.92
CA SER A 61 29.34 0.74 -1.97
C SER A 61 27.97 0.98 -1.35
N MET A 62 27.15 1.84 -1.95
CA MET A 62 25.79 2.06 -1.45
C MET A 62 24.91 0.83 -1.68
N MET A 63 24.05 0.54 -0.71
CA MET A 63 23.12 -0.60 -0.74
C MET A 63 21.84 -0.31 -1.54
N ALA A 64 21.59 0.94 -1.90
CA ALA A 64 20.38 1.41 -2.55
C ALA A 64 20.67 2.66 -3.40
N ASN A 65 19.75 2.96 -4.30
CA ASN A 65 19.73 4.19 -5.11
C ASN A 65 18.93 5.28 -4.39
N PHE A 66 19.58 6.33 -3.91
CA PHE A 66 18.92 7.40 -3.15
C PHE A 66 19.76 8.69 -3.10
N LYS A 67 19.10 9.80 -2.78
CA LYS A 67 19.74 11.10 -2.67
C LYS A 67 20.49 11.27 -1.36
N ARG A 68 21.81 11.45 -1.45
CA ARG A 68 22.68 11.62 -0.27
C ARG A 68 22.51 12.98 0.41
N GLY A 69 22.39 14.06 -0.37
CA GLY A 69 22.41 15.43 0.14
C GLY A 69 21.65 16.44 -0.72
N ARG A 70 21.53 17.70 -0.28
CA ARG A 70 20.93 18.74 -1.14
C ARG A 70 21.84 18.96 -2.35
N GLY A 71 21.28 18.89 -3.55
CA GLY A 71 22.04 19.02 -4.81
C GLY A 71 22.93 17.83 -5.17
N ASP A 72 23.18 16.89 -4.25
CA ASP A 72 24.03 15.73 -4.48
C ASP A 72 23.19 14.51 -4.88
N ASN A 73 22.90 14.41 -6.18
CA ASN A 73 22.26 13.24 -6.80
C ASN A 73 23.29 12.25 -7.36
N MET A 74 24.53 12.68 -7.61
CA MET A 74 25.49 11.97 -8.47
C MET A 74 26.88 11.82 -7.87
N GLY A 75 27.15 12.40 -6.71
CA GLY A 75 28.49 12.41 -6.13
C GLY A 75 29.46 13.29 -6.89
N VAL A 76 30.72 12.88 -6.90
CA VAL A 76 31.83 13.60 -7.51
C VAL A 76 32.10 13.01 -8.90
N ALA A 77 32.56 13.86 -9.83
CA ALA A 77 32.94 13.44 -11.17
C ALA A 77 33.90 12.22 -11.13
N GLY A 78 33.61 11.21 -11.97
CA GLY A 78 34.40 9.98 -12.10
C GLY A 78 33.89 8.78 -11.31
N ARG A 79 33.05 8.96 -10.28
CA ARG A 79 32.38 7.84 -9.59
C ARG A 79 31.07 8.29 -8.96
N LEU A 80 29.97 7.74 -9.47
CA LEU A 80 28.64 7.99 -8.91
C LEU A 80 28.56 7.46 -7.48
N ASN A 81 27.83 8.17 -6.61
CA ASN A 81 27.68 7.80 -5.20
C ASN A 81 27.10 6.39 -5.03
N ASP A 82 25.99 6.13 -5.72
CA ASP A 82 25.20 4.90 -5.67
C ASP A 82 25.15 4.18 -7.02
N ASN A 83 25.95 4.62 -7.99
CA ASN A 83 26.03 4.03 -9.33
C ASN A 83 24.78 4.24 -10.22
N ALA A 84 23.96 5.27 -9.93
CA ALA A 84 22.81 5.65 -10.75
C ALA A 84 22.64 7.17 -10.83
N ASP A 85 21.99 7.66 -11.89
CA ASP A 85 21.70 9.08 -12.10
C ASP A 85 20.27 9.50 -11.78
N ILE A 86 19.35 8.63 -12.14
CA ILE A 86 17.96 8.67 -11.75
C ILE A 86 17.61 7.27 -11.27
N THR A 87 16.76 6.54 -11.97
CA THR A 87 16.50 5.14 -11.71
C THR A 87 17.65 4.24 -12.15
N SER A 88 17.83 3.13 -11.45
CA SER A 88 18.81 2.09 -11.73
C SER A 88 18.10 0.81 -12.21
N PRO A 89 18.79 -0.08 -12.96
CA PRO A 89 18.23 -1.40 -13.31
C PRO A 89 17.69 -2.16 -12.09
N VAL A 90 16.62 -2.92 -12.28
CA VAL A 90 15.86 -3.52 -11.17
C VAL A 90 16.64 -4.51 -10.30
N TYR A 91 17.76 -5.06 -10.80
CA TYR A 91 18.64 -5.99 -10.08
C TYR A 91 20.03 -5.39 -9.75
N ALA A 92 20.17 -4.07 -9.80
CA ALA A 92 21.46 -3.40 -9.59
C ALA A 92 21.97 -3.45 -8.14
N TYR A 93 21.07 -3.60 -7.16
CA TYR A 93 21.40 -3.67 -5.73
C TYR A 93 21.10 -5.04 -5.14
N TRP A 94 21.52 -5.28 -3.91
CA TRP A 94 21.31 -6.55 -3.23
C TRP A 94 19.84 -6.75 -2.83
N PRO A 95 19.31 -7.97 -2.95
CA PRO A 95 17.98 -8.28 -2.46
C PRO A 95 17.97 -8.35 -0.93
N ASN A 96 16.79 -8.20 -0.34
CA ASN A 96 16.57 -8.59 1.05
C ASN A 96 16.44 -10.12 1.18
N ASP A 97 16.22 -10.62 2.40
CA ASP A 97 16.15 -12.07 2.65
C ASP A 97 15.00 -12.79 1.94
N TYR A 98 13.99 -12.06 1.45
CA TYR A 98 12.90 -12.62 0.64
C TYR A 98 13.24 -12.68 -0.84
N GLY A 99 14.44 -12.26 -1.24
CA GLY A 99 14.83 -12.13 -2.64
C GLY A 99 14.24 -10.90 -3.32
N LEU A 100 13.71 -9.93 -2.57
CA LEU A 100 13.10 -8.73 -3.12
C LEU A 100 14.15 -7.63 -3.29
N TYR A 101 14.20 -7.09 -4.50
CA TYR A 101 15.11 -6.02 -4.90
C TYR A 101 14.43 -4.66 -4.78
N ASN A 102 15.24 -3.61 -4.56
CA ASN A 102 14.82 -2.22 -4.52
C ASN A 102 13.64 -1.94 -3.57
N MET A 103 13.57 -2.65 -2.44
CA MET A 103 12.60 -2.32 -1.38
C MET A 103 12.95 -1.00 -0.65
N ALA A 104 14.15 -0.48 -0.89
CA ALA A 104 14.62 0.83 -0.46
C ALA A 104 15.35 1.51 -1.62
N GLY A 105 14.88 2.69 -2.02
CA GLY A 105 15.43 3.50 -3.09
C GLY A 105 14.88 3.15 -4.48
N ASN A 106 15.53 3.68 -5.50
CA ASN A 106 15.13 3.61 -6.91
C ASN A 106 13.83 4.37 -7.18
N VAL A 107 12.65 3.79 -6.89
CA VAL A 107 11.37 4.47 -7.01
C VAL A 107 10.52 4.20 -5.78
N CYS A 108 9.74 5.21 -5.39
CA CYS A 108 8.67 5.00 -4.44
C CYS A 108 7.63 4.09 -5.06
N GLU A 109 6.86 3.39 -4.24
CA GLU A 109 5.89 2.43 -4.73
C GLU A 109 4.54 2.69 -4.11
N TRP A 110 3.54 2.85 -4.97
CA TRP A 110 2.14 2.89 -4.57
C TRP A 110 1.75 1.62 -3.82
N VAL A 111 1.06 1.81 -2.70
CA VAL A 111 0.33 0.75 -2.01
C VAL A 111 -1.17 1.03 -2.11
N LYS A 112 -1.97 0.01 -1.80
CA LYS A 112 -3.42 0.08 -1.96
C LYS A 112 -4.09 1.01 -0.93
N ASP A 113 -3.45 1.24 0.20
CA ASP A 113 -4.03 1.90 1.36
C ASP A 113 -4.27 3.40 1.17
N VAL A 114 -5.35 3.89 1.77
CA VAL A 114 -5.65 5.31 1.90
C VAL A 114 -4.81 5.89 3.03
N TYR A 115 -4.23 7.06 2.82
CA TYR A 115 -3.46 7.72 3.86
C TYR A 115 -4.38 8.36 4.89
N ARG A 116 -4.13 8.01 6.15
CA ARG A 116 -4.56 8.78 7.32
C ARG A 116 -3.42 8.91 8.33
N PRO A 117 -3.25 10.09 8.97
CA PRO A 117 -2.21 10.33 9.96
C PRO A 117 -2.22 9.30 11.09
N LEU A 118 -3.39 9.00 11.64
CA LEU A 118 -3.56 8.15 12.82
C LEU A 118 -3.75 6.66 12.49
N SER A 119 -3.63 6.24 11.22
CA SER A 119 -3.80 4.82 10.87
C SER A 119 -2.90 3.88 11.66
N ALA A 120 -1.69 4.30 12.03
CA ALA A 120 -0.77 3.45 12.79
C ALA A 120 -1.24 3.22 14.24
N GLU A 121 -2.11 4.07 14.76
CA GLU A 121 -2.70 3.95 16.11
C GLU A 121 -4.05 3.22 16.07
N ASP A 122 -4.82 3.39 15.00
CA ASP A 122 -6.13 2.74 14.83
C ASP A 122 -6.03 1.28 14.34
N ASN A 123 -4.96 0.96 13.62
CA ASN A 123 -4.83 -0.33 12.94
C ASN A 123 -4.56 -1.44 13.95
N ASP A 124 -5.58 -2.25 14.21
CA ASP A 124 -5.47 -3.48 14.98
C ASP A 124 -5.36 -4.72 14.07
N ASP A 125 -4.68 -5.75 14.57
CA ASP A 125 -4.74 -7.14 14.07
C ASP A 125 -4.04 -7.41 12.71
N PHE A 126 -4.27 -8.61 12.17
CA PHE A 126 -3.61 -9.20 11.02
C PHE A 126 -3.88 -8.44 9.72
N ARG A 127 -2.82 -7.90 9.12
CA ARG A 127 -2.83 -7.22 7.80
C ARG A 127 -3.88 -6.11 7.72
N ALA A 128 -3.84 -5.19 8.67
CA ALA A 128 -4.66 -3.99 8.63
C ALA A 128 -4.59 -3.31 7.24
N PHE A 129 -5.77 -2.92 6.74
CA PHE A 129 -5.93 -2.31 5.43
C PHE A 129 -7.02 -1.25 5.51
N ARG A 130 -6.68 -0.02 5.08
CA ARG A 130 -7.63 1.10 5.00
C ARG A 130 -7.91 1.43 3.54
N GLY A 131 -9.20 1.44 3.18
CA GLY A 131 -9.65 1.53 1.78
C GLY A 131 -10.68 0.45 1.41
N ASN A 132 -11.48 0.01 2.39
CA ASN A 132 -12.44 -1.07 2.22
C ASN A 132 -13.72 -0.55 1.54
N VAL A 133 -13.98 -1.07 0.35
CA VAL A 133 -15.27 -0.94 -0.33
C VAL A 133 -15.83 -2.33 -0.50
N PHE A 134 -16.92 -2.63 0.21
CA PHE A 134 -17.56 -3.94 0.20
C PHE A 134 -18.39 -4.10 -1.07
N LYS A 135 -18.08 -5.14 -1.85
CA LYS A 135 -18.75 -5.45 -3.11
C LYS A 135 -19.36 -6.86 -3.07
N THR A 136 -20.54 -6.99 -3.66
CA THR A 136 -21.24 -8.27 -3.88
C THR A 136 -21.43 -8.52 -5.37
N GLN A 137 -21.61 -9.79 -5.74
CA GLN A 137 -21.89 -10.17 -7.12
C GLN A 137 -23.30 -9.71 -7.47
N VAL A 138 -23.48 -9.18 -8.68
CA VAL A 138 -24.82 -8.91 -9.18
C VAL A 138 -25.52 -10.24 -9.45
N ARG A 139 -26.78 -10.31 -9.02
CA ARG A 139 -27.62 -11.50 -9.15
C ARG A 139 -28.90 -11.11 -9.88
N ASP A 140 -29.42 -12.04 -10.68
CA ASP A 140 -30.72 -11.89 -11.32
C ASP A 140 -31.87 -12.05 -10.32
N GLU A 141 -33.11 -11.83 -10.78
CA GLU A 141 -34.33 -11.95 -9.98
C GLU A 141 -34.56 -13.38 -9.43
N GLU A 142 -33.91 -14.38 -10.04
CA GLU A 142 -33.96 -15.80 -9.63
C GLU A 142 -32.82 -16.16 -8.65
N GLY A 143 -31.94 -15.21 -8.33
CA GLY A 143 -30.84 -15.35 -7.39
C GLY A 143 -29.59 -16.03 -7.95
N ALA A 144 -29.52 -16.29 -9.26
CA ALA A 144 -28.31 -16.75 -9.94
C ALA A 144 -27.39 -15.57 -10.27
N ILE A 145 -26.12 -15.87 -10.53
CA ILE A 145 -25.12 -14.84 -10.88
C ILE A 145 -25.48 -14.32 -12.27
N GLU A 146 -25.56 -12.99 -12.40
CA GLU A 146 -25.87 -12.33 -13.67
C GLU A 146 -24.87 -12.72 -14.77
N GLU A 147 -25.27 -12.56 -16.03
CA GLU A 147 -24.40 -12.85 -17.17
C GLU A 147 -23.05 -12.13 -17.04
N LYS A 148 -22.00 -12.88 -17.37
CA LYS A 148 -20.62 -12.38 -17.33
C LYS A 148 -20.47 -11.24 -18.32
N ASP A 149 -19.56 -10.31 -18.01
CA ASP A 149 -19.21 -9.24 -18.93
C ASP A 149 -18.65 -9.79 -20.27
N SER A 150 -18.46 -8.91 -21.25
CA SER A 150 -17.87 -9.26 -22.56
C SER A 150 -16.46 -9.86 -22.47
N LEU A 151 -15.80 -9.77 -21.31
CA LEU A 151 -14.49 -10.34 -21.00
C LEU A 151 -14.59 -11.62 -20.14
N GLY A 152 -15.80 -12.16 -19.93
CA GLY A 152 -16.07 -13.37 -19.17
C GLY A 152 -15.91 -13.22 -17.65
N ARG A 153 -15.92 -12.01 -17.12
CA ARG A 153 -15.76 -11.69 -15.70
C ARG A 153 -17.12 -11.50 -15.03
N ILE A 154 -17.17 -11.82 -13.74
CA ILE A 154 -18.36 -11.61 -12.91
C ILE A 154 -18.51 -10.11 -12.63
N ILE A 155 -19.73 -9.60 -12.75
CA ILE A 155 -20.09 -8.22 -12.44
C ILE A 155 -20.26 -8.06 -10.93
N TRP A 156 -19.71 -6.98 -10.38
CA TRP A 156 -19.75 -6.68 -8.95
C TRP A 156 -20.40 -5.32 -8.73
N ARG A 157 -21.28 -5.23 -7.74
CA ARG A 157 -21.89 -4.00 -7.24
C ARG A 157 -21.53 -3.76 -5.78
N GLU A 158 -21.69 -2.53 -5.31
CA GLU A 158 -21.49 -2.18 -3.91
C GLU A 158 -22.60 -2.76 -3.02
N VAL A 159 -22.24 -3.17 -1.81
CA VAL A 159 -23.18 -3.82 -0.88
C VAL A 159 -24.06 -2.77 -0.21
N ALA A 160 -25.38 -3.00 -0.19
CA ALA A 160 -26.34 -2.01 0.29
C ALA A 160 -26.28 -0.67 -0.47
N ASP A 161 -26.21 -0.78 -1.79
CA ASP A 161 -26.45 0.32 -2.72
C ASP A 161 -27.84 0.96 -2.49
N ALA A 162 -28.11 2.10 -3.13
CA ALA A 162 -29.34 2.87 -2.94
C ALA A 162 -30.63 2.03 -2.99
N ASP A 163 -30.64 1.00 -3.84
CA ASP A 163 -31.78 0.09 -4.08
C ASP A 163 -31.85 -1.09 -3.09
N HIS A 164 -30.80 -1.34 -2.30
CA HIS A 164 -30.63 -2.56 -1.49
C HIS A 164 -30.20 -2.26 -0.05
N LYS A 165 -30.62 -1.12 0.51
CA LYS A 165 -30.22 -0.64 1.85
C LYS A 165 -30.46 -1.66 2.99
N ASP A 166 -31.44 -2.54 2.82
CA ASP A 166 -31.83 -3.52 3.83
C ASP A 166 -30.86 -4.73 3.93
N GLU A 167 -29.98 -4.95 2.95
CA GLU A 167 -29.07 -6.11 2.92
C GLU A 167 -28.06 -6.14 4.09
N ASN A 168 -27.79 -4.99 4.71
CA ASN A 168 -26.80 -4.83 5.77
C ASN A 168 -27.40 -4.67 7.18
N LEU A 169 -28.73 -4.73 7.34
CA LEU A 169 -29.38 -4.46 8.62
C LEU A 169 -28.93 -5.42 9.72
N GLU A 170 -28.80 -6.71 9.41
CA GLU A 170 -28.42 -7.76 10.37
C GLU A 170 -26.89 -7.90 10.55
N ARG A 171 -26.10 -7.30 9.66
CA ARG A 171 -24.64 -7.38 9.71
C ARG A 171 -24.09 -6.56 10.87
N ARG A 172 -23.13 -7.11 11.61
CA ARG A 172 -22.46 -6.43 12.74
C ARG A 172 -21.19 -5.68 12.35
N ASN A 173 -20.59 -6.01 11.22
CA ASN A 173 -19.27 -5.54 10.81
C ASN A 173 -19.32 -4.22 10.03
N TYR A 174 -20.21 -4.07 9.05
CA TYR A 174 -20.41 -2.82 8.31
C TYR A 174 -21.89 -2.60 7.99
N LYS A 175 -22.27 -1.33 7.85
CA LYS A 175 -23.64 -0.91 7.50
C LYS A 175 -23.73 -0.33 6.09
N ILE A 176 -22.68 0.36 5.65
CA ILE A 176 -22.57 0.96 4.32
C ILE A 176 -21.47 0.24 3.50
N ALA A 177 -21.53 0.33 2.18
CA ALA A 177 -20.57 -0.32 1.29
C ALA A 177 -19.17 0.31 1.40
N ASP A 178 -19.15 1.64 1.34
CA ASP A 178 -17.94 2.44 1.38
C ASP A 178 -17.57 2.76 2.83
N ASN A 179 -16.51 2.10 3.30
CA ASN A 179 -15.95 2.30 4.63
C ASN A 179 -14.54 2.90 4.54
N ILE A 180 -14.20 3.63 3.48
CA ILE A 180 -12.88 4.24 3.34
C ILE A 180 -12.59 5.23 4.49
N SER A 181 -13.58 6.05 4.83
CA SER A 181 -13.49 7.13 5.82
C SER A 181 -13.91 6.72 7.25
N TYR A 182 -14.10 5.42 7.50
CA TYR A 182 -14.55 4.91 8.79
C TYR A 182 -13.64 5.37 9.95
N LEU A 183 -14.24 5.98 10.97
CA LEU A 183 -13.59 6.59 12.16
C LEU A 183 -12.64 7.76 11.89
N ASP A 184 -12.42 8.16 10.63
CA ASP A 184 -11.49 9.23 10.25
C ASP A 184 -11.91 9.84 8.91
N GLY A 185 -13.03 10.59 8.96
CA GLY A 185 -13.62 11.29 7.81
C GLY A 185 -15.11 11.00 7.59
N ASP A 186 -15.69 10.03 8.30
CA ASP A 186 -17.12 9.73 8.25
C ASP A 186 -17.95 10.76 9.04
N LYS A 187 -19.26 10.81 8.77
CA LYS A 187 -20.18 11.76 9.44
C LYS A 187 -20.08 11.71 10.96
N ILE A 188 -19.87 10.53 11.53
CA ILE A 188 -19.83 10.32 12.98
C ILE A 188 -18.54 10.90 13.59
N SER A 189 -17.40 10.79 12.91
CA SER A 189 -16.13 11.42 13.32
C SER A 189 -15.97 12.88 12.84
N SER A 190 -16.96 13.41 12.12
CA SER A 190 -16.93 14.74 11.52
C SER A 190 -17.25 15.87 12.50
N LEU A 191 -16.79 17.09 12.18
CA LEU A 191 -17.21 18.31 12.89
C LEU A 191 -18.71 18.62 12.74
N LYS A 192 -19.36 18.06 11.70
CA LYS A 192 -20.76 18.28 11.33
C LYS A 192 -21.68 17.14 11.76
N TYR A 193 -21.29 16.36 12.78
CA TYR A 193 -22.06 15.19 13.22
C TYR A 193 -23.52 15.49 13.62
N GLN A 194 -23.84 16.74 13.98
CA GLN A 194 -25.18 17.18 14.38
C GLN A 194 -26.11 17.56 13.22
N GLU A 195 -25.59 17.76 12.00
CA GLU A 195 -26.43 18.15 10.85
C GLU A 195 -27.20 16.93 10.33
N GLU A 196 -28.54 17.01 10.26
CA GLU A 196 -29.40 15.88 9.85
C GLU A 196 -29.23 15.55 8.36
N GLU A 197 -29.27 16.58 7.51
CA GLU A 197 -29.05 16.48 6.06
C GLU A 197 -27.73 17.17 5.68
N LEU A 198 -26.87 16.43 4.99
CA LEU A 198 -25.60 16.94 4.46
C LEU A 198 -25.68 16.84 2.95
N GLU A 199 -25.40 17.94 2.27
CA GLU A 199 -25.22 17.95 0.81
C GLU A 199 -24.11 16.96 0.43
N PRO A 200 -24.17 16.28 -0.73
CA PRO A 200 -23.13 15.34 -1.15
C PRO A 200 -21.72 15.94 -1.18
N ASP A 201 -21.59 17.25 -1.45
CA ASP A 201 -20.31 17.95 -1.40
C ASP A 201 -19.87 18.35 0.02
N ASP A 202 -20.76 18.32 1.01
CA ASP A 202 -20.40 18.51 2.41
C ASP A 202 -19.76 17.25 3.02
N LEU A 203 -19.94 16.05 2.42
CA LEU A 203 -19.17 14.84 2.74
C LEU A 203 -17.66 15.06 2.61
N LYS A 204 -17.24 15.85 1.63
CA LYS A 204 -15.84 16.21 1.42
C LYS A 204 -15.32 17.28 2.40
N LYS A 205 -16.19 17.84 3.23
CA LYS A 205 -15.87 18.87 4.25
C LYS A 205 -15.96 18.32 5.68
N MET A 206 -16.15 17.02 5.85
CA MET A 206 -16.49 16.42 7.15
C MET A 206 -15.32 16.41 8.14
N MET A 207 -14.08 16.30 7.67
CA MET A 207 -12.90 16.23 8.54
C MET A 207 -11.67 16.89 7.91
N TYR A 208 -11.52 16.71 6.60
CA TYR A 208 -10.45 17.30 5.79
C TYR A 208 -11.05 18.27 4.78
N GLU A 209 -11.01 19.58 5.05
CA GLU A 209 -11.61 20.57 4.15
C GLU A 209 -10.74 20.78 2.90
N ILE A 210 -11.10 20.11 1.81
CA ILE A 210 -10.43 20.24 0.49
C ILE A 210 -11.22 21.13 -0.47
N THR A 211 -12.54 21.16 -0.38
CA THR A 211 -13.44 21.77 -1.38
C THR A 211 -13.71 23.27 -1.19
N GLY A 212 -12.99 23.96 -0.30
CA GLY A 212 -13.02 25.41 -0.23
C GLY A 212 -12.19 26.07 -1.35
N GLU A 213 -12.38 27.36 -1.58
CA GLU A 213 -11.50 28.15 -2.49
C GLU A 213 -10.02 28.08 -2.08
N GLN A 214 -9.74 27.66 -0.83
CA GLN A 214 -8.42 27.35 -0.30
C GLN A 214 -8.48 25.99 0.44
N PRO A 215 -8.01 24.89 -0.17
CA PRO A 215 -7.91 23.61 0.53
C PRO A 215 -6.97 23.74 1.74
N THR A 216 -7.41 23.26 2.89
CA THR A 216 -6.62 23.29 4.14
C THR A 216 -5.68 22.09 4.26
N THR A 217 -5.95 21.03 3.49
CA THR A 217 -5.25 19.74 3.56
C THR A 217 -5.27 19.04 2.19
N LEU A 218 -4.40 18.05 2.02
CA LEU A 218 -4.32 17.16 0.86
C LEU A 218 -4.73 15.72 1.22
N ILE A 219 -5.31 15.53 2.40
CA ILE A 219 -5.70 14.22 2.91
C ILE A 219 -7.18 14.01 2.63
N ASP A 220 -7.52 12.99 1.84
CA ASP A 220 -8.90 12.57 1.56
C ASP A 220 -8.96 11.08 1.22
N ASP A 221 -10.10 10.62 0.71
CA ASP A 221 -10.33 9.24 0.29
C ASP A 221 -9.56 8.84 -0.98
N ARG A 222 -8.93 9.80 -1.66
CA ARG A 222 -8.12 9.64 -2.87
C ARG A 222 -6.62 9.71 -2.59
N ALA A 223 -6.22 10.25 -1.45
CA ALA A 223 -4.84 10.25 -0.98
C ALA A 223 -4.39 8.81 -0.68
N ARG A 224 -3.50 8.27 -1.52
CA ARG A 224 -2.96 6.91 -1.37
C ARG A 224 -1.57 6.96 -0.75
N VAL A 225 -1.22 5.90 -0.02
CA VAL A 225 0.10 5.75 0.57
C VAL A 225 1.10 5.31 -0.51
N TYR A 226 2.34 5.80 -0.42
CA TYR A 226 3.48 5.26 -1.15
C TYR A 226 4.69 5.08 -0.24
N LYS A 227 5.55 4.11 -0.59
CA LYS A 227 6.58 3.56 0.29
C LYS A 227 7.93 3.39 -0.42
N GLY A 228 9.00 3.16 0.34
CA GLY A 228 10.27 2.65 -0.20
C GLY A 228 11.31 3.67 -0.65
N ALA A 229 11.08 4.98 -0.52
CA ALA A 229 11.95 6.03 -1.06
C ALA A 229 12.18 5.94 -2.57
N SER A 230 12.88 6.90 -3.14
CA SER A 230 13.24 6.94 -4.55
C SER A 230 14.64 7.51 -4.72
N TRP A 231 15.16 7.51 -5.95
CA TRP A 231 16.45 8.11 -6.31
C TRP A 231 16.58 9.58 -5.86
N ARG A 232 15.47 10.31 -5.70
CA ARG A 232 15.47 11.72 -5.25
C ARG A 232 15.39 11.89 -3.73
N ASP A 233 15.06 10.84 -3.00
CA ASP A 233 14.73 10.89 -1.58
C ASP A 233 15.95 10.64 -0.70
N ARG A 234 15.94 11.22 0.50
CA ARG A 234 16.99 10.98 1.48
C ARG A 234 16.83 9.64 2.17
N ALA A 235 17.93 9.16 2.74
CA ALA A 235 18.00 7.89 3.45
C ALA A 235 16.90 7.68 4.51
N TYR A 236 16.42 8.75 5.16
CA TYR A 236 15.30 8.67 6.10
C TYR A 236 14.09 7.93 5.51
N TRP A 237 13.73 8.22 4.26
CA TRP A 237 12.56 7.63 3.59
C TRP A 237 12.76 6.17 3.15
N MET A 238 13.99 5.64 3.22
CA MET A 238 14.27 4.24 2.89
C MET A 238 13.86 3.29 4.02
N GLY A 239 13.55 3.83 5.20
CA GLY A 239 13.03 3.04 6.30
C GLY A 239 11.67 2.44 5.94
N PRO A 240 11.48 1.11 6.09
CA PRO A 240 10.24 0.46 5.70
C PRO A 240 9.01 1.06 6.37
N GLY A 241 9.11 1.52 7.62
CA GLY A 241 8.01 2.14 8.37
C GLY A 241 7.68 3.59 8.01
N THR A 242 8.43 4.23 7.10
CA THR A 242 8.13 5.62 6.73
C THR A 242 6.94 5.71 5.78
N ARG A 243 6.05 6.68 6.02
CA ARG A 243 4.77 6.81 5.30
C ARG A 243 4.69 8.17 4.64
N ARG A 244 4.26 8.21 3.38
CA ARG A 244 3.94 9.42 2.63
C ARG A 244 2.75 9.16 1.74
N PHE A 245 2.15 10.23 1.26
CA PHE A 245 0.95 10.15 0.45
C PHE A 245 0.96 11.14 -0.70
N LEU A 246 0.20 10.79 -1.72
CA LEU A 246 -0.08 11.61 -2.88
C LEU A 246 -1.48 11.25 -3.37
N ASP A 247 -2.13 12.17 -4.05
CA ASP A 247 -3.40 11.91 -4.72
C ASP A 247 -3.24 10.81 -5.79
N GLU A 248 -4.18 9.88 -5.85
CA GLU A 248 -4.13 8.72 -6.76
C GLU A 248 -4.14 9.08 -8.25
N GLU A 249 -4.61 10.26 -8.64
CA GLU A 249 -4.60 10.74 -10.03
C GLU A 249 -3.25 11.34 -10.44
N GLN A 250 -2.35 11.60 -9.48
CA GLN A 250 -1.05 12.17 -9.77
C GLN A 250 -0.01 11.11 -10.15
N SER A 251 0.86 11.46 -11.10
CA SER A 251 1.98 10.64 -11.53
C SER A 251 3.27 11.44 -11.52
N THR A 252 4.39 10.79 -11.19
CA THR A 252 5.69 11.44 -11.11
C THR A 252 6.83 10.50 -11.51
N SER A 253 7.99 11.04 -11.87
CA SER A 253 9.14 10.27 -12.38
C SER A 253 9.86 9.38 -11.35
N TRP A 254 9.49 9.50 -10.08
CA TRP A 254 10.14 8.83 -8.94
C TRP A 254 9.17 7.91 -8.20
N LEU A 255 7.95 7.75 -8.72
CA LEU A 255 6.88 6.94 -8.15
C LEU A 255 6.44 5.89 -9.17
N GLY A 256 6.54 4.63 -8.77
CA GLY A 256 6.12 3.45 -9.50
C GLY A 256 5.24 2.56 -8.63
N PHE A 257 5.30 1.25 -8.87
CA PHE A 257 4.50 0.27 -8.14
C PHE A 257 5.13 -1.11 -8.21
N ARG A 258 4.64 -2.00 -7.35
CA ARG A 258 4.85 -3.45 -7.47
C ARG A 258 3.52 -4.19 -7.42
N CYS A 259 3.51 -5.40 -7.96
CA CYS A 259 2.34 -6.26 -7.95
C CYS A 259 2.43 -7.26 -6.79
N ALA A 260 1.30 -7.48 -6.13
CA ALA A 260 1.07 -8.53 -5.16
C ALA A 260 -0.01 -9.48 -5.69
N MET A 261 0.08 -10.74 -5.27
CA MET A 261 -0.91 -11.77 -5.53
C MET A 261 -1.15 -12.57 -4.25
N VAL A 262 -2.37 -13.07 -4.08
CA VAL A 262 -2.70 -13.93 -2.94
C VAL A 262 -2.09 -15.31 -3.21
N ARG A 263 -1.27 -15.82 -2.30
CA ARG A 263 -0.86 -17.22 -2.34
C ARG A 263 -2.00 -18.11 -1.84
N VAL A 264 -2.38 -19.10 -2.64
CA VAL A 264 -3.37 -20.11 -2.25
C VAL A 264 -2.64 -21.41 -1.92
N GLY A 265 -2.99 -22.04 -0.79
CA GLY A 265 -2.37 -23.29 -0.34
C GLY A 265 -2.06 -23.31 1.16
N SER A 266 -1.33 -24.33 1.60
CA SER A 266 -0.92 -24.50 3.00
C SER A 266 -0.07 -23.32 3.50
N PRO A 267 -0.30 -22.80 4.73
CA PRO A 267 0.51 -21.74 5.33
C PRO A 267 2.01 -22.06 5.43
N VAL A 268 2.36 -23.35 5.60
CA VAL A 268 3.75 -23.80 5.78
C VAL A 268 4.46 -24.15 4.47
N GLY A 269 3.78 -24.03 3.32
CA GLY A 269 4.27 -24.62 2.07
C GLY A 269 4.20 -26.16 2.09
N PHE A 270 4.61 -26.80 1.00
CA PHE A 270 4.81 -28.25 0.92
C PHE A 270 6.30 -28.53 0.89
#